data_AF-A0A8D2DSW5-F1
#
_entry.id   AF-A0A8D2DSW5-F1
#
_cell.length_a   1.000
_cell.length_b   1.000
_cell.length_c   1.000
_cell.angle_alpha   90.00
_cell.angle_beta   90.00
_cell.angle_gamma   90.00
#
_symmetry.space_group_name_H-M   'P 1'
#
loop_
_entity.id
_entity.type
_entity.pdbx_description
1 polymer ?
#
loop_
_entity_poly.entity_id
_entity_poly.type
_entity_poly.pdbx_seq_one_letter_code
_entity_poly.pdbx_strand_id
1 'polypeptide(L)'
;MAFSELEQLCSHVNEKIGNIKKTLSLRSLGQEPTLKSILNKIGDEIIVVNELLNKFELEIQYQEQINTSLKELYESLEEDHKDVVHFKENIPSHLPQVTVPQNLYMKSRLTYCQINDVIKEINKAVVSKYKIVHQPKTSMNSVTRNLYHRFINEETKDTKGHYFIVEADIKEFTNLKADKRFHVILNILRHCRRLSEVRGGGLTRYVIT
;
A
#
# COMPACT_ATOMS: atom_id res chain seq x y z
N MET A 1 75.96 -4.28 -22.23
CA MET A 1 76.17 -4.58 -20.80
C MET A 1 76.04 -3.32 -19.95
N ALA A 2 76.82 -2.24 -20.18
CA ALA A 2 76.72 -1.01 -19.37
C ALA A 2 75.32 -0.33 -19.32
N PHE A 3 74.52 -0.45 -20.40
CA PHE A 3 73.16 0.12 -20.42
C PHE A 3 72.20 -0.59 -19.45
N SER A 4 72.32 -1.91 -19.26
CA SER A 4 71.43 -2.66 -18.37
C SER A 4 71.76 -2.48 -16.88
N GLU A 5 73.03 -2.23 -16.54
CA GLU A 5 73.45 -1.93 -15.17
C GLU A 5 72.94 -0.54 -14.72
N LEU A 6 72.99 0.45 -15.61
CA LEU A 6 72.41 1.77 -15.36
C LEU A 6 70.89 1.68 -15.16
N GLU A 7 70.21 0.88 -15.96
CA GLU A 7 68.76 0.68 -15.86
C GLU A 7 68.35 -0.04 -14.57
N GLN A 8 69.12 -1.04 -14.13
CA GLN A 8 68.97 -1.66 -12.82
C GLN A 8 69.18 -0.66 -11.67
N LEU A 9 70.23 0.17 -11.77
CA LEU A 9 70.49 1.20 -10.76
C LEU A 9 69.35 2.23 -10.71
N CYS A 10 68.88 2.70 -11.86
CA CYS A 10 67.73 3.61 -11.95
C CYS A 10 66.49 3.00 -11.31
N SER A 11 66.21 1.72 -11.58
CA SER A 11 65.09 1.00 -10.98
C SER A 11 65.20 0.93 -9.45
N HIS A 12 66.38 0.59 -8.94
CA HIS A 12 66.65 0.53 -7.50
C HIS A 12 66.51 1.90 -6.81
N VAL A 13 67.03 2.96 -7.43
CA VAL A 13 66.90 4.33 -6.93
C VAL A 13 65.45 4.77 -6.94
N ASN A 14 64.71 4.51 -8.02
CA ASN A 14 63.29 4.84 -8.12
C ASN A 14 62.45 4.08 -7.09
N GLU A 15 62.78 2.82 -6.81
CA GLU A 15 62.16 2.04 -5.75
C GLU A 15 62.38 2.68 -4.38
N LYS A 16 63.62 3.06 -4.05
CA LYS A 16 63.94 3.77 -2.79
C LYS A 16 63.20 5.10 -2.69
N ILE A 17 63.17 5.90 -3.77
CA ILE A 17 62.39 7.15 -3.82
C ILE A 17 60.90 6.87 -3.59
N GLY A 18 60.35 5.84 -4.22
CA GLY A 18 58.97 5.41 -4.04
C GLY A 18 58.66 5.00 -2.60
N ASN A 19 59.56 4.26 -1.98
CA ASN A 19 59.43 3.85 -0.57
C ASN A 19 59.47 5.06 0.36
N ILE A 20 60.38 6.02 0.14
CA ILE A 20 60.42 7.26 0.93
C ILE A 20 59.10 8.03 0.79
N LYS A 21 58.56 8.16 -0.43
CA LYS A 21 57.27 8.83 -0.66
C LYS A 21 56.14 8.14 0.11
N LYS A 22 56.04 6.80 0.07
CA LYS A 22 55.03 6.04 0.82
C LYS A 22 55.14 6.26 2.33
N THR A 23 56.36 6.20 2.88
CA THR A 23 56.59 6.43 4.31
C THR A 23 56.23 7.84 4.74
N LEU A 24 56.52 8.85 3.90
CA LEU A 24 56.11 10.23 4.15
C LEU A 24 54.59 10.38 4.16
N SER A 25 53.87 9.76 3.21
CA SER A 25 52.40 9.74 3.20
C SER A 25 51.79 9.03 4.41
N LEU A 26 52.37 7.90 4.83
CA LEU A 26 51.93 7.20 6.06
C LEU A 26 52.11 8.08 7.29
N ARG A 27 53.25 8.79 7.39
CA ARG A 27 53.49 9.74 8.48
C ARG A 27 52.49 10.89 8.45
N SER A 28 52.18 11.45 7.28
CA SER A 28 51.22 12.57 7.17
C SER A 28 49.82 12.16 7.60
N LEU A 29 49.35 10.95 7.25
CA LEU A 29 48.06 10.43 7.70
C LEU A 29 47.95 10.34 9.24
N GLY A 30 49.05 10.04 9.93
CA GLY A 30 49.07 9.91 11.39
C GLY A 30 49.29 11.22 12.16
N GLN A 31 49.96 12.20 11.54
CA GLN A 31 50.36 13.46 12.19
C GLN A 31 49.50 14.66 11.79
N GLU A 32 49.01 14.72 10.55
CA GLU A 32 48.19 15.83 10.09
C GLU A 32 46.75 15.68 10.63
N PRO A 33 46.26 16.63 11.45
CA PRO A 33 45.00 16.46 12.18
C PRO A 33 43.77 16.37 11.27
N THR A 34 43.78 17.08 10.14
CA THR A 34 42.76 17.07 9.08
C THR A 34 42.63 15.70 8.43
N LEU A 35 43.74 15.14 7.92
CA LEU A 35 43.76 13.81 7.31
C LEU A 35 43.38 12.72 8.30
N LYS A 36 43.90 12.80 9.52
CA LYS A 36 43.55 11.86 10.60
C LYS A 36 42.06 11.90 10.92
N SER A 37 41.45 13.08 10.96
CA SER A 37 40.00 13.22 11.18
C SER A 37 39.20 12.60 10.04
N ILE A 38 39.61 12.80 8.79
CA ILE A 38 38.95 12.19 7.62
C ILE A 38 39.07 10.66 7.67
N LEU A 39 40.26 10.14 7.98
CA LEU A 39 40.48 8.69 8.08
C LEU A 39 39.62 8.06 9.19
N ASN A 40 39.51 8.71 10.35
CA ASN A 40 38.64 8.25 11.43
C ASN A 40 37.16 8.25 11.01
N LYS A 41 36.69 9.32 10.34
CA LYS A 41 35.31 9.38 9.82
C LYS A 41 35.02 8.23 8.85
N ILE A 42 35.95 7.93 7.94
CA ILE A 42 35.82 6.78 7.05
C ILE A 42 35.74 5.48 7.85
N GLY A 43 36.57 5.32 8.89
CA GLY A 43 36.52 4.17 9.78
C GLY A 43 35.16 4.02 10.49
N ASP A 44 34.65 5.11 11.06
CA ASP A 44 33.34 5.15 11.73
C ASP A 44 32.20 4.81 10.76
N GLU A 45 32.23 5.39 9.55
CA GLU A 45 31.24 5.11 8.50
C GLU A 45 31.27 3.62 8.08
N ILE A 46 32.45 3.02 7.96
CA ILE A 46 32.58 1.58 7.65
C ILE A 46 31.95 0.71 8.74
N ILE A 47 32.10 1.07 10.02
CA ILE A 47 31.47 0.35 11.13
C ILE A 47 29.94 0.44 11.02
N VAL A 48 29.41 1.64 10.76
CA VAL A 48 27.96 1.84 10.57
C VAL A 48 27.43 1.05 9.39
N VAL A 49 28.15 1.05 8.25
CA VAL A 49 27.78 0.25 7.08
C VAL A 49 27.74 -1.25 7.41
N ASN A 50 28.72 -1.76 8.15
CA ASN A 50 28.73 -3.16 8.59
C ASN A 50 27.53 -3.51 9.47
N GLU A 51 27.16 -2.65 10.41
CA GLU A 51 25.96 -2.86 11.23
C GLU A 51 24.66 -2.82 10.41
N LEU A 52 24.58 -1.93 9.42
CA LEU A 52 23.43 -1.86 8.52
C LEU A 52 23.31 -3.12 7.65
N LEU A 53 24.43 -3.66 7.18
CA LEU A 53 24.46 -4.92 6.44
C LEU A 53 23.95 -6.08 7.30
N ASN A 54 24.37 -6.16 8.57
CA ASN A 54 23.87 -7.19 9.48
C ASN A 54 22.35 -7.10 9.70
N LYS A 55 21.82 -5.87 9.86
CA LYS A 55 20.37 -5.65 9.98
C LYS A 55 19.63 -6.05 8.69
N PHE A 56 20.21 -5.72 7.54
CA PHE A 56 19.64 -6.07 6.25
C PHE A 56 19.60 -7.58 6.03
N GLU A 57 20.64 -8.30 6.45
CA GLU A 57 20.67 -9.77 6.40
C GLU A 57 19.56 -10.40 7.23
N LEU A 58 19.34 -9.90 8.46
CA LEU A 58 18.23 -10.36 9.31
C LEU A 58 16.85 -10.08 8.69
N GLU A 59 16.68 -8.92 8.07
CA GLU A 59 15.43 -8.57 7.38
C GLU A 59 15.17 -9.48 6.18
N ILE A 60 16.21 -9.81 5.40
CA ILE A 60 16.11 -10.79 4.31
C ILE A 60 15.65 -12.14 4.83
N GLN A 61 16.28 -12.64 5.89
CA GLN A 61 15.92 -13.93 6.49
C GLN A 61 14.46 -13.96 6.98
N TYR A 62 13.99 -12.86 7.57
CA TYR A 62 12.59 -12.74 7.99
C TYR A 62 11.62 -12.76 6.80
N GLN A 63 11.95 -12.04 5.72
CA GLN A 63 11.13 -12.04 4.50
C GLN A 63 11.08 -13.42 3.82
N GLU A 64 12.20 -14.15 3.80
CA GLU A 64 12.25 -15.51 3.28
C GLU A 64 11.31 -16.45 4.08
N GLN A 65 11.32 -16.35 5.41
CA GLN A 65 10.41 -17.11 6.27
C GLN A 65 8.93 -16.79 5.98
N ILE A 66 8.58 -15.50 5.89
CA ILE A 66 7.21 -15.08 5.52
C ILE A 66 6.80 -15.67 4.17
N ASN A 67 7.69 -15.61 3.17
CA ASN A 67 7.39 -16.13 1.85
C ASN A 67 7.15 -17.64 1.85
N THR A 68 7.90 -18.40 2.65
CA THR A 68 7.66 -19.83 2.83
C THR A 68 6.28 -20.07 3.44
N SER A 69 5.92 -19.40 4.53
CA SER A 69 4.59 -19.55 5.16
C SER A 69 3.45 -19.13 4.23
N LEU A 70 3.64 -18.08 3.43
CA LEU A 70 2.65 -17.67 2.43
C LEU A 70 2.46 -18.75 1.37
N LYS A 71 3.54 -19.38 0.92
CA LYS A 71 3.47 -20.46 -0.07
C LYS A 71 2.69 -21.67 0.47
N GLU A 72 2.94 -22.08 1.71
CA GLU A 72 2.20 -23.16 2.37
C GLU A 72 0.69 -22.85 2.45
N LEU A 73 0.34 -21.60 2.75
CA LEU A 73 -1.06 -21.17 2.80
C LEU A 73 -1.72 -21.21 1.41
N TYR A 74 -1.01 -20.82 0.36
CA TYR A 74 -1.52 -20.93 -1.02
C TYR A 74 -1.73 -22.38 -1.43
N GLU A 75 -0.81 -23.27 -1.09
CA GLU A 75 -0.93 -24.71 -1.37
C GLU A 75 -2.14 -25.31 -0.66
N SER A 76 -2.35 -24.99 0.62
CA SER A 76 -3.53 -25.41 1.38
C SER A 76 -4.84 -24.88 0.78
N LEU A 77 -4.87 -23.61 0.38
CA LEU A 77 -6.06 -23.02 -0.25
C LEU A 77 -6.37 -23.65 -1.62
N GLU A 78 -5.33 -24.04 -2.37
CA GLU A 78 -5.50 -24.73 -3.64
C GLU A 78 -6.10 -26.13 -3.45
N GLU A 79 -5.70 -26.84 -2.39
CA GLU A 79 -6.30 -28.12 -2.01
C GLU A 79 -7.78 -27.95 -1.62
N ASP A 80 -8.09 -27.01 -0.74
CA ASP A 80 -9.48 -26.69 -0.36
C ASP A 80 -10.34 -26.34 -1.61
N HIS A 81 -9.76 -25.61 -2.57
CA HIS A 81 -10.45 -25.28 -3.81
C HIS A 81 -10.77 -26.52 -4.64
N LYS A 82 -9.80 -27.45 -4.76
CA LYS A 82 -10.00 -28.73 -5.47
C LYS A 82 -11.11 -29.54 -4.81
N ASP A 83 -11.16 -29.59 -3.49
CA ASP A 83 -12.22 -30.25 -2.74
C ASP A 83 -13.59 -29.62 -2.99
N VAL A 84 -13.69 -28.29 -2.92
CA VAL A 84 -14.95 -27.57 -3.21
C VAL A 84 -15.44 -27.84 -4.64
N VAL A 85 -14.53 -27.86 -5.61
CA VAL A 85 -14.87 -28.18 -7.01
C VAL A 85 -15.34 -29.63 -7.12
N HIS A 86 -14.61 -30.58 -6.52
CA HIS A 86 -14.98 -32.00 -6.51
C HIS A 86 -16.35 -32.23 -5.86
N PHE A 87 -16.62 -31.61 -4.71
CA PHE A 87 -17.92 -31.71 -4.04
C PHE A 87 -19.05 -31.13 -4.89
N LYS A 88 -18.80 -30.01 -5.59
CA LYS A 88 -19.78 -29.40 -6.47
C LYS A 88 -20.12 -30.28 -7.68
N GLU A 89 -19.13 -30.99 -8.24
CA GLU A 89 -19.33 -31.86 -9.40
C GLU A 89 -20.01 -33.19 -9.04
N ASN A 90 -19.84 -33.66 -7.80
CA ASN A 90 -20.32 -34.95 -7.33
C ASN A 90 -21.54 -34.85 -6.40
N ILE A 91 -22.37 -33.81 -6.52
CA ILE A 91 -23.59 -33.67 -5.70
C ILE A 91 -24.61 -34.76 -6.08
N PRO A 92 -25.01 -35.65 -5.16
CA PRO A 92 -26.04 -36.64 -5.43
C PRO A 92 -27.39 -35.98 -5.78
N SER A 93 -28.06 -36.50 -6.82
CA SER A 93 -29.31 -35.97 -7.35
C SER A 93 -30.51 -36.04 -6.39
N HIS A 94 -30.41 -36.83 -5.31
CA HIS A 94 -31.46 -37.02 -4.30
C HIS A 94 -31.32 -36.10 -3.07
N LEU A 95 -30.21 -35.37 -2.93
CA LEU A 95 -30.11 -34.32 -1.92
C LEU A 95 -31.00 -33.15 -2.32
N PRO A 96 -31.62 -32.44 -1.35
CA PRO A 96 -32.31 -31.20 -1.65
C PRO A 96 -31.29 -30.28 -2.30
N GLN A 97 -31.46 -30.02 -3.60
CA GLN A 97 -30.68 -28.99 -4.26
C GLN A 97 -30.90 -27.73 -3.43
N VAL A 98 -29.83 -27.17 -2.88
CA VAL A 98 -29.85 -25.80 -2.41
C VAL A 98 -30.21 -24.98 -3.63
N THR A 99 -31.51 -24.79 -3.85
CA THR A 99 -32.02 -23.69 -4.65
C THR A 99 -31.35 -22.52 -3.99
N VAL A 100 -30.40 -21.86 -4.65
CA VAL A 100 -29.73 -20.70 -4.08
C VAL A 100 -30.77 -19.58 -4.14
N PRO A 101 -31.67 -19.37 -3.15
CA PRO A 101 -32.88 -18.61 -3.43
C PRO A 101 -32.65 -17.12 -3.12
N GLN A 102 -31.41 -16.68 -2.92
CA GLN A 102 -31.12 -15.29 -2.53
C GLN A 102 -29.97 -14.67 -3.32
N ASN A 103 -28.86 -15.37 -3.58
CA ASN A 103 -27.69 -14.76 -4.23
C ASN A 103 -27.87 -14.49 -5.74
N LEU A 104 -28.66 -15.32 -6.44
CA LEU A 104 -28.95 -15.10 -7.88
C LEU A 104 -29.98 -13.97 -8.09
N TYR A 105 -30.93 -13.81 -7.17
CA TYR A 105 -31.97 -12.78 -7.24
C TYR A 105 -31.38 -11.37 -7.06
N MET A 106 -30.36 -11.22 -6.22
CA MET A 106 -29.72 -9.91 -5.98
C MET A 106 -28.82 -9.49 -7.14
N LYS A 107 -28.05 -10.43 -7.70
CA LYS A 107 -27.19 -10.15 -8.86
C LYS A 107 -28.00 -9.89 -10.13
N SER A 108 -29.16 -10.53 -10.30
CA SER A 108 -29.97 -10.42 -11.53
C SER A 108 -29.07 -10.55 -12.79
N ARG A 109 -29.19 -9.66 -13.77
CA ARG A 109 -28.31 -9.58 -14.96
C ARG A 109 -27.04 -8.72 -14.77
N LEU A 110 -26.65 -8.41 -13.54
CA LEU A 110 -25.50 -7.52 -13.27
C LEU A 110 -24.18 -8.28 -13.40
N THR A 111 -23.26 -7.70 -14.18
CA THR A 111 -21.90 -8.22 -14.33
C THR A 111 -21.00 -7.72 -13.21
N TYR A 112 -19.89 -8.43 -12.97
CA TYR A 112 -18.88 -8.03 -11.98
C TYR A 112 -18.32 -6.63 -12.29
N CYS A 113 -18.04 -6.33 -13.56
CA CYS A 113 -17.59 -5.01 -13.98
C CYS A 113 -18.59 -3.91 -13.62
N GLN A 114 -19.88 -4.14 -13.87
CA GLN A 114 -20.94 -3.18 -13.56
C GLN A 114 -21.05 -2.87 -12.06
N ILE A 115 -20.82 -3.85 -11.20
CA ILE A 115 -20.80 -3.64 -9.75
C ILE A 115 -19.56 -2.83 -9.35
N ASN A 116 -18.40 -3.19 -9.88
CA ASN A 116 -17.14 -2.49 -9.60
C ASN A 116 -17.14 -1.04 -10.10
N ASP A 117 -17.76 -0.74 -11.23
CA ASP A 117 -17.88 0.63 -11.73
C ASP A 117 -18.71 1.50 -10.79
N VAL A 118 -19.79 0.95 -10.20
CA VAL A 118 -20.56 1.65 -9.16
C VAL A 118 -19.76 1.84 -7.88
N ILE A 119 -18.98 0.84 -7.46
CA ILE A 119 -18.07 0.97 -6.30
C ILE A 119 -17.06 2.10 -6.54
N LYS A 120 -16.48 2.21 -7.74
CA LYS A 120 -15.55 3.30 -8.09
C LYS A 120 -16.19 4.68 -7.94
N GLU A 121 -17.41 4.85 -8.45
CA GLU A 121 -18.14 6.12 -8.32
C GLU A 121 -18.51 6.42 -6.85
N ILE A 122 -18.93 5.42 -6.07
CA ILE A 122 -19.16 5.58 -4.62
C ILE A 122 -17.88 6.06 -3.92
N ASN A 123 -16.74 5.42 -4.20
CA ASN A 123 -15.45 5.79 -3.61
C ASN A 123 -15.05 7.22 -4.01
N LYS A 124 -15.29 7.62 -5.26
CA LYS A 124 -15.07 8.98 -5.73
C LYS A 124 -15.92 10.00 -4.96
N ALA A 125 -17.19 9.70 -4.70
CA ALA A 125 -18.06 10.55 -3.90
C ALA A 125 -17.57 10.69 -2.45
N VAL A 126 -17.19 9.57 -1.82
CA VAL A 126 -16.63 9.54 -0.46
C VAL A 126 -15.37 10.42 -0.41
N VAL A 127 -14.39 10.18 -1.28
CA VAL A 127 -13.14 10.94 -1.31
C VAL A 127 -13.42 12.43 -1.52
N SER A 128 -14.33 12.79 -2.41
CA SER A 128 -14.67 14.20 -2.71
C SER A 128 -15.32 14.90 -1.51
N LYS A 129 -16.27 14.23 -0.84
CA LYS A 129 -16.92 14.74 0.37
C LYS A 129 -15.92 14.98 1.49
N TYR A 130 -15.12 13.98 1.84
CA TYR A 130 -14.20 14.08 2.97
C TYR A 130 -12.98 14.96 2.69
N LYS A 131 -12.64 15.17 1.41
CA LYS A 131 -11.69 16.21 1.00
C LYS A 131 -12.20 17.61 1.38
N ILE A 132 -13.49 17.88 1.22
CA ILE A 132 -14.12 19.16 1.63
C ILE A 132 -14.21 19.23 3.17
N VAL A 133 -14.64 18.16 3.83
CA VAL A 133 -14.78 18.13 5.30
C VAL A 133 -13.46 18.44 6.01
N HIS A 134 -12.33 17.94 5.49
CA HIS A 134 -11.00 18.16 6.06
C HIS A 134 -10.29 19.42 5.54
N GLN A 135 -10.86 20.14 4.57
CA GLN A 135 -10.24 21.36 4.04
C GLN A 135 -10.27 22.49 5.09
N PRO A 136 -9.23 23.35 5.18
CA PRO A 136 -9.28 24.53 6.04
C PRO A 136 -10.43 25.47 5.64
N LYS A 137 -11.23 25.90 6.63
CA LYS A 137 -12.42 26.76 6.40
C LYS A 137 -12.09 28.10 5.72
N THR A 138 -10.88 28.62 5.95
CA THR A 138 -10.36 29.85 5.33
C THR A 138 -10.11 29.70 3.83
N SER A 139 -9.89 28.49 3.34
CA SER A 139 -9.61 28.17 1.93
C SER A 139 -10.86 27.87 1.11
N MET A 140 -12.03 27.74 1.73
CA MET A 140 -13.27 27.34 1.05
C MET A 140 -13.95 28.50 0.32
N ASN A 141 -14.36 28.26 -0.94
CA ASN A 141 -15.25 29.14 -1.69
C ASN A 141 -16.71 29.04 -1.17
N SER A 142 -17.61 29.90 -1.67
CA SER A 142 -19.01 29.96 -1.21
C SER A 142 -19.78 28.65 -1.42
N VAL A 143 -19.59 27.98 -2.57
CA VAL A 143 -20.26 26.72 -2.92
C VAL A 143 -19.78 25.57 -2.02
N THR A 144 -18.47 25.43 -1.86
CA THR A 144 -17.83 24.44 -0.98
C THR A 144 -18.22 24.65 0.47
N ARG A 145 -18.38 25.91 0.91
CA ARG A 145 -18.85 26.23 2.26
C ARG A 145 -20.30 25.80 2.49
N ASN A 146 -21.18 25.99 1.49
CA ASN A 146 -22.56 25.50 1.57
C ASN A 146 -22.61 23.96 1.66
N LEU A 147 -21.80 23.26 0.87
CA LEU A 147 -21.66 21.79 0.96
C LEU A 147 -21.14 21.34 2.31
N TYR A 148 -20.13 22.03 2.86
CA TYR A 148 -19.61 21.74 4.20
C TYR A 148 -20.71 21.85 5.26
N HIS A 149 -21.51 22.93 5.25
CA HIS A 149 -22.63 23.06 6.18
C HIS A 149 -23.67 21.95 6.01
N ARG A 150 -23.96 21.54 4.77
CA ARG A 150 -24.82 20.37 4.52
C ARG A 150 -24.26 19.11 5.17
N PHE A 151 -22.98 18.79 4.96
CA PHE A 151 -22.36 17.57 5.50
C PHE A 151 -22.39 17.52 7.02
N ILE A 152 -22.13 18.65 7.69
CA ILE A 152 -22.21 18.73 9.16
C ILE A 152 -23.64 18.57 9.66
N ASN A 153 -24.63 19.16 8.97
CA ASN A 153 -26.05 19.01 9.33
C ASN A 153 -26.56 17.58 9.10
N GLU A 154 -25.95 16.86 8.16
CA GLU A 154 -26.26 15.46 7.90
C GLU A 154 -25.61 14.53 8.92
N GLU A 155 -24.69 14.94 9.78
CA GLU A 155 -24.12 14.03 10.79
C GLU A 155 -25.13 13.63 11.87
N THR A 156 -24.99 12.40 12.37
CA THR A 156 -25.77 11.86 13.49
C THR A 156 -24.83 11.18 14.49
N LYS A 157 -25.35 10.85 15.68
CA LYS A 157 -24.59 10.11 16.69
C LYS A 157 -24.06 8.77 16.15
N ASP A 158 -24.85 8.11 15.31
CA ASP A 158 -24.55 6.79 14.74
C ASP A 158 -23.57 6.83 13.57
N THR A 159 -23.33 8.01 12.98
CA THR A 159 -22.34 8.19 11.91
C THR A 159 -21.05 8.85 12.38
N LYS A 160 -20.93 9.16 13.68
CA LYS A 160 -19.74 9.79 14.23
C LYS A 160 -18.54 8.85 14.08
N GLY A 161 -17.46 9.37 13.49
CA GLY A 161 -16.23 8.60 13.25
C GLY A 161 -16.29 7.60 12.09
N HIS A 162 -17.40 7.55 11.34
CA HIS A 162 -17.56 6.67 10.19
C HIS A 162 -17.68 7.45 8.89
N TYR A 163 -17.14 6.91 7.80
CA TYR A 163 -17.32 7.48 6.47
C TYR A 163 -18.70 7.13 5.93
N PHE A 164 -19.50 8.15 5.60
CA PHE A 164 -20.81 7.97 4.99
C PHE A 164 -21.07 8.96 3.86
N ILE A 165 -21.93 8.54 2.94
CA ILE A 165 -22.48 9.36 1.86
C ILE A 165 -24.00 9.28 1.82
N VAL A 166 -24.63 10.30 1.25
CA VAL A 166 -26.08 10.33 0.99
C VAL A 166 -26.33 10.38 -0.52
N GLU A 167 -27.57 10.17 -0.94
CA GLU A 167 -27.93 10.19 -2.37
C GLU A 167 -27.59 11.53 -3.04
N ALA A 168 -27.67 12.64 -2.30
CA ALA A 168 -27.28 13.95 -2.78
C ALA A 168 -25.76 14.09 -3.03
N ASP A 169 -24.92 13.30 -2.36
CA ASP A 169 -23.47 13.27 -2.60
C ASP A 169 -23.15 12.53 -3.90
N ILE A 170 -23.89 11.46 -4.19
CA ILE A 170 -23.78 10.72 -5.46
C ILE A 170 -24.13 11.65 -6.63
N LYS A 171 -25.24 12.39 -6.53
CA LYS A 171 -25.67 13.34 -7.56
C LYS A 171 -24.69 14.50 -7.77
N GLU A 172 -24.00 14.92 -6.71
CA GLU A 172 -23.06 16.06 -6.76
C GLU A 172 -21.69 15.66 -7.34
N PHE A 173 -21.14 14.51 -6.93
CA PHE A 173 -19.74 14.15 -7.21
C PHE A 173 -19.56 13.08 -8.29
N THR A 174 -20.65 12.48 -8.76
CA THR A 174 -20.62 11.37 -9.71
C THR A 174 -21.64 11.59 -10.84
N ASN A 175 -21.43 10.89 -11.96
CA ASN A 175 -22.42 10.84 -13.04
C ASN A 175 -23.46 9.73 -12.84
N LEU A 176 -23.48 9.11 -11.64
CA LEU A 176 -24.32 7.97 -11.36
C LEU A 176 -25.75 8.42 -11.04
N LYS A 177 -26.72 7.78 -11.69
CA LYS A 177 -28.14 8.00 -11.40
C LYS A 177 -28.56 7.08 -10.25
N ALA A 178 -29.27 7.63 -9.27
CA ALA A 178 -29.91 6.86 -8.20
C ALA A 178 -31.16 6.15 -8.73
N ASP A 179 -30.96 5.21 -9.66
CA ASP A 179 -32.02 4.43 -10.29
C ASP A 179 -32.22 3.08 -9.59
N LYS A 180 -33.19 2.28 -10.07
CA LYS A 180 -33.45 0.95 -9.52
C LYS A 180 -32.21 0.05 -9.55
N ARG A 181 -31.35 0.21 -10.56
CA ARG A 181 -30.10 -0.57 -10.70
C ARG A 181 -29.11 -0.20 -9.60
N PHE A 182 -28.96 1.08 -9.29
CA PHE A 182 -28.12 1.55 -8.18
C PHE A 182 -28.57 0.94 -6.85
N HIS A 183 -29.87 0.94 -6.54
CA HIS A 183 -30.37 0.35 -5.29
C HIS A 183 -30.21 -1.17 -5.23
N VAL A 184 -30.33 -1.88 -6.37
CA VAL A 184 -30.00 -3.31 -6.43
C VAL A 184 -28.54 -3.54 -6.08
N ILE A 185 -27.62 -2.72 -6.60
CA ILE A 185 -26.19 -2.82 -6.30
C ILE A 185 -25.92 -2.48 -4.83
N LEU A 186 -26.55 -1.45 -4.26
CA LEU A 186 -26.44 -1.15 -2.83
C LEU A 186 -26.89 -2.32 -1.95
N ASN A 187 -27.96 -3.01 -2.33
CA ASN A 187 -28.41 -4.22 -1.64
C ASN A 187 -27.34 -5.32 -1.71
N ILE A 188 -26.70 -5.54 -2.87
CA ILE A 188 -25.57 -6.48 -3.01
C ILE A 188 -24.43 -6.08 -2.07
N LEU A 189 -24.02 -4.81 -2.08
CA LEU A 189 -22.92 -4.32 -1.25
C LEU A 189 -23.22 -4.44 0.24
N ARG A 190 -24.47 -4.21 0.64
CA ARG A 190 -24.95 -4.42 2.01
C ARG A 190 -24.89 -5.89 2.42
N HIS A 191 -25.29 -6.81 1.52
CA HIS A 191 -25.19 -8.24 1.75
C HIS A 191 -23.73 -8.69 1.90
N CYS A 192 -22.83 -8.13 1.08
CA CYS A 192 -21.39 -8.35 1.18
C CYS A 192 -20.73 -7.61 2.36
N ARG A 193 -21.49 -6.95 3.23
CA ARG A 193 -21.01 -6.19 4.40
C ARG A 193 -19.99 -5.09 4.05
N ARG A 194 -20.03 -4.56 2.83
CA ARG A 194 -19.17 -3.44 2.39
C ARG A 194 -19.76 -2.07 2.70
N LEU A 195 -21.06 -2.01 2.98
CA LEU A 195 -21.75 -0.82 3.43
C LEU A 195 -22.91 -1.18 4.35
N SER A 196 -23.38 -0.19 5.12
CA SER A 196 -24.57 -0.27 5.95
C SER A 196 -25.45 0.97 5.78
N GLU A 197 -26.75 0.85 6.10
CA GLU A 197 -27.70 1.95 6.02
C GLU A 197 -28.05 2.46 7.42
N VAL A 198 -27.82 3.75 7.66
CA VAL A 198 -28.27 4.46 8.86
C VAL A 198 -29.37 5.43 8.45
N ARG A 199 -30.58 5.21 8.99
CA ARG A 199 -31.76 6.03 8.66
C ARG A 199 -32.11 6.93 9.85
N GLY A 200 -32.27 8.23 9.58
CA GLY A 200 -32.65 9.20 10.61
C GLY A 200 -32.98 10.57 10.01
N GLY A 201 -34.01 11.24 10.54
CA GLY A 201 -34.43 12.57 10.06
C GLY A 201 -34.94 12.59 8.62
N GLY A 202 -35.53 11.49 8.14
CA GLY A 202 -35.96 11.34 6.74
C GLY A 202 -34.82 11.14 5.73
N LEU A 203 -33.58 10.99 6.20
CA LEU A 203 -32.40 10.83 5.36
C LEU A 203 -31.77 9.45 5.56
N THR A 204 -31.46 8.77 4.46
CA THR A 204 -30.72 7.50 4.44
C THR A 204 -29.25 7.78 4.17
N ARG A 205 -28.40 7.33 5.11
CA ARG A 205 -26.94 7.45 5.04
C ARG A 205 -26.34 6.08 4.74
N TYR A 206 -25.53 6.02 3.70
CA TYR A 206 -24.78 4.82 3.33
C TYR A 206 -23.41 4.92 3.98
N VAL A 207 -23.23 4.18 5.08
CA VAL A 207 -21.99 4.12 5.85
C VAL A 207 -21.09 3.06 5.23
N ILE A 208 -19.84 3.41 4.94
CA ILE A 208 -18.82 2.53 4.39
C ILE A 208 -18.11 1.83 5.54
N THR A 209 -17.97 0.51 5.43
CA THR A 209 -17.32 -0.36 6.43
C THR A 209 -15.96 -0.82 5.93
#